data_AF-A0A6N2D234-F1
#
_entry.id   AF-A0A6N2D234-F1
#
_cell.length_a   1.000
_cell.length_b   1.000
_cell.length_c   1.000
_cell.angle_alpha   90.00
_cell.angle_beta   90.00
_cell.angle_gamma   90.00
#
_symmetry.space_group_name_H-M   'P 1'
#
loop_
_entity.id
_entity.type
_entity.pdbx_description
1 polymer ?
#
loop_
_entity_poly.entity_id
_entity_poly.type
_entity_poly.pdbx_seq_one_letter_code
_entity_poly.pdbx_strand_id
1 'polypeptide(L)'
;MRSIPGGFLVLLVLLHGGTAIAEQDEDPCLDTDECRTHGRCHTVHRDGICESMEYICRTSLDCLHSGRCTPDETTEDCVSTSEADCRVSHNCNDFGRCALDVASGTCVVGRHGCRDSEACALQAHCTLRDGRCVVGSREDCAGSSECSRHGNCGFARGRCVATRAEHCREAEACTRSGRCHLMDADGEPVAALDAGGVCGGAGRCADTDACRVHGACTAGNRGECVPASTEDCARSEGCALQGRCTFLPPPEPPSESGTIMASSLLGPRGPACIVGGPEDCEQMCAGRSDCWFAGSLMGGEPACHVIDDDDRMLVPLDAGGLLRGDDLGFGGRGDRDIEGGASGTMGHGTLSIGGIGTMGPLRTEPPVDSDEDEAENDDAP
;
A
#
# COMPACT_ATOMS: atom_id res chain seq x y z
N MET A 1 -17.22 35.21 52.71
CA MET A 1 -16.47 34.22 53.52
C MET A 1 -16.34 32.96 52.67
N ARG A 2 -15.24 32.20 52.67
CA ARG A 2 -14.02 32.25 53.50
C ARG A 2 -12.78 32.51 52.62
N SER A 3 -11.72 33.02 53.24
CA SER A 3 -10.38 33.09 52.62
C SER A 3 -9.57 31.84 53.03
N ILE A 4 -8.63 31.41 52.18
CA ILE A 4 -7.63 30.38 52.48
C ILE A 4 -6.26 31.06 52.34
N PRO A 5 -5.40 31.06 53.38
CA PRO A 5 -4.11 31.74 53.34
C PRO A 5 -3.09 30.96 52.51
N GLY A 6 -2.22 31.67 51.79
CA GLY A 6 -1.14 31.07 51.02
C GLY A 6 -0.06 30.47 51.92
N GLY A 7 0.28 29.20 51.69
CA GLY A 7 1.47 28.57 52.26
C GLY A 7 2.69 28.87 51.40
N PHE A 8 3.74 29.45 51.99
CA PHE A 8 5.05 29.56 51.33
C PHE A 8 5.64 28.16 51.13
N LEU A 9 5.66 27.67 49.89
CA LEU A 9 6.40 26.46 49.54
C LEU A 9 7.89 26.79 49.45
N VAL A 10 8.64 26.48 50.51
CA VAL A 10 10.10 26.65 50.51
C VAL A 10 10.72 25.59 49.62
N LEU A 11 11.10 25.98 48.40
CA LEU A 11 11.76 25.11 47.44
C LEU A 11 13.21 24.83 47.88
N LEU A 12 13.38 23.79 48.68
CA LEU A 12 14.67 23.38 49.21
C LEU A 12 15.50 22.70 48.11
N VAL A 13 16.31 23.47 47.38
CA VAL A 13 17.21 22.98 46.32
C VAL A 13 18.36 22.19 46.96
N LEU A 14 18.10 20.91 47.24
CA LEU A 14 19.06 19.96 47.78
C LEU A 14 20.04 19.50 46.69
N LEU A 15 21.10 20.29 46.49
CA LEU A 15 22.28 19.93 45.69
C LEU A 15 23.00 18.70 46.26
N HIS A 16 22.45 17.51 46.04
CA HIS A 16 23.18 16.26 46.20
C HIS A 16 24.14 16.12 45.01
N GLY A 17 25.38 15.74 45.29
CA GLY A 17 26.40 15.59 44.25
C GLY A 17 25.97 14.53 43.25
N GLY A 18 25.88 14.91 41.97
CA GLY A 18 25.59 13.97 40.90
C GLY A 18 26.70 12.94 40.80
N THR A 19 26.41 11.70 41.19
CA THR A 19 27.17 10.54 40.72
C THR A 19 27.10 10.54 39.20
N ALA A 20 28.26 10.58 38.53
CA ALA A 20 28.30 10.40 37.09
C ALA A 20 27.62 9.07 36.75
N ILE A 21 26.51 9.16 36.04
CA ILE A 21 25.89 7.99 35.43
C ILE A 21 26.88 7.58 34.34
N ALA A 22 27.45 6.37 34.44
CA ALA A 22 28.23 5.83 33.34
C ALA A 22 27.31 5.77 32.11
N GLU A 23 27.80 6.26 30.97
CA GLU A 23 27.09 6.09 29.70
C GLU A 23 26.88 4.59 29.48
N GLN A 24 25.68 4.22 29.01
CA GLN A 24 25.35 2.81 28.82
C GLN A 24 26.12 2.33 27.58
N ASP A 25 27.16 1.51 27.79
CA ASP A 25 27.84 0.80 26.70
C ASP A 25 26.79 -0.03 25.95
N GLU A 26 26.40 0.39 24.74
CA GLU A 26 25.45 -0.35 23.92
C GLU A 26 26.12 -1.63 23.40
N ASP A 27 25.46 -2.77 23.62
CA ASP A 27 26.08 -4.09 23.51
C ASP A 27 26.40 -4.43 22.03
N PRO A 28 27.68 -4.43 21.61
CA PRO A 28 28.07 -4.29 20.20
C PRO A 28 27.72 -5.50 19.34
N CYS A 29 27.33 -6.64 19.95
CA CYS A 29 26.72 -7.76 19.23
C CYS A 29 25.45 -7.34 18.48
N LEU A 30 24.57 -6.56 19.14
CA LEU A 30 23.17 -6.33 18.74
C LEU A 30 23.00 -5.35 17.57
N ASP A 31 24.04 -4.58 17.26
CA ASP A 31 24.03 -3.60 16.15
C ASP A 31 24.45 -4.24 14.81
N THR A 32 25.02 -5.46 14.82
CA THR A 32 25.49 -6.12 13.59
C THR A 32 24.34 -6.66 12.72
N ASP A 33 24.45 -6.49 11.40
CA ASP A 33 23.44 -6.95 10.44
C ASP A 33 23.22 -8.48 10.49
N GLU A 34 24.27 -9.26 10.76
CA GLU A 34 24.21 -10.72 10.91
C GLU A 34 23.36 -11.14 12.12
N CYS A 35 23.53 -10.42 13.24
CA CYS A 35 22.77 -10.61 14.48
C CYS A 35 21.30 -10.19 14.30
N ARG A 36 21.06 -9.00 13.71
CA ARG A 36 19.71 -8.48 13.42
C ARG A 36 18.94 -9.37 12.44
N THR A 37 19.60 -9.79 11.36
CA THR A 37 18.94 -10.52 10.28
C THR A 37 18.74 -11.98 10.65
N HIS A 38 19.81 -12.68 11.02
CA HIS A 38 19.81 -14.14 11.15
C HIS A 38 19.80 -14.64 12.60
N GLY A 39 19.89 -13.74 13.60
CA GLY A 39 20.16 -14.12 14.99
C GLY A 39 21.59 -14.62 15.23
N ARG A 40 22.46 -14.55 14.21
CA ARG A 40 23.85 -15.01 14.24
C ARG A 40 24.75 -13.96 14.90
N CYS A 41 24.54 -13.71 16.19
CA CYS A 41 25.33 -12.79 16.99
C CYS A 41 26.68 -13.43 17.34
N HIS A 42 27.56 -13.57 16.33
CA HIS A 42 28.80 -14.34 16.44
C HIS A 42 29.75 -13.83 17.53
N THR A 43 30.16 -14.74 18.41
CA THR A 43 30.99 -14.43 19.57
C THR A 43 32.48 -14.57 19.28
N VAL A 44 33.06 -13.51 18.73
CA VAL A 44 34.30 -12.99 19.33
C VAL A 44 33.81 -11.99 20.37
N HIS A 45 34.17 -12.06 21.64
CA HIS A 45 35.50 -12.24 22.23
C HIS A 45 35.34 -12.87 23.63
N ARG A 46 36.38 -13.20 24.41
CA ARG A 46 36.18 -14.03 25.62
C ARG A 46 35.86 -13.35 26.98
N ASP A 47 36.06 -12.07 27.31
CA ASP A 47 36.34 -10.82 26.60
C ASP A 47 35.15 -10.17 25.83
N GLY A 48 33.98 -10.81 25.74
CA GLY A 48 32.78 -10.30 25.03
C GLY A 48 31.93 -11.39 24.35
N ILE A 49 31.42 -12.40 25.09
CA ILE A 49 30.62 -13.51 24.53
C ILE A 49 29.13 -13.24 24.72
N CYS A 50 28.41 -13.05 23.62
CA CYS A 50 26.95 -13.08 23.53
C CYS A 50 26.45 -14.53 23.32
N GLU A 51 26.41 -15.34 24.39
CA GLU A 51 25.93 -16.73 24.31
C GLU A 51 24.48 -16.79 23.76
N SER A 52 24.15 -17.87 23.05
CA SER A 52 22.91 -18.02 22.25
C SER A 52 21.65 -18.14 23.09
N MET A 53 21.22 -17.03 23.71
CA MET A 53 19.93 -16.94 24.36
C MET A 53 18.81 -17.05 23.32
N GLU A 54 17.84 -17.92 23.59
CA GLU A 54 16.59 -18.12 22.83
C GLU A 54 15.90 -16.82 22.40
N TYR A 55 16.05 -15.76 23.22
CA TYR A 55 15.63 -14.39 22.94
C TYR A 55 16.13 -13.85 21.59
N ILE A 56 17.40 -14.06 21.24
CA ILE A 56 18.05 -13.53 20.04
C ILE A 56 17.33 -14.01 18.77
N CYS A 57 17.12 -15.33 18.66
CA CYS A 57 16.38 -15.90 17.54
C CYS A 57 14.94 -15.36 17.50
N ARG A 58 14.26 -15.25 18.65
CA ARG A 58 12.90 -14.69 18.73
C ARG A 58 12.81 -13.21 18.29
N THR A 59 13.91 -12.48 18.26
CA THR A 59 13.97 -11.07 17.81
C THR A 59 14.56 -10.86 16.41
N SER A 60 15.03 -11.91 15.73
CA SER A 60 15.68 -11.79 14.42
C SER A 60 14.68 -11.60 13.28
N LEU A 61 15.12 -10.99 12.18
CA LEU A 61 14.33 -10.91 10.94
C LEU A 61 14.03 -12.32 10.37
N ASP A 62 14.90 -13.30 10.56
CA ASP A 62 14.65 -14.68 10.14
C ASP A 62 13.50 -15.34 10.93
N CYS A 63 13.32 -15.04 12.22
CA CYS A 63 12.13 -15.43 12.96
C CYS A 63 10.90 -14.66 12.47
N LEU A 64 10.97 -13.33 12.45
CA LEU A 64 9.85 -12.47 12.07
C LEU A 64 9.35 -12.74 10.64
N HIS A 65 10.25 -12.98 9.68
CA HIS A 65 9.87 -13.26 8.29
C HIS A 65 9.62 -14.75 8.05
N SER A 66 10.48 -15.66 8.50
CA SER A 66 10.48 -17.08 8.07
C SER A 66 10.11 -18.09 9.15
N GLY A 67 9.90 -17.66 10.40
CA GLY A 67 9.56 -18.54 11.51
C GLY A 67 10.74 -19.34 12.06
N ARG A 68 11.98 -18.89 11.79
CA ARG A 68 13.21 -19.51 12.32
C ARG A 68 13.51 -18.93 13.71
N CYS A 69 12.76 -19.35 14.71
CA CYS A 69 12.72 -18.71 16.04
C CYS A 69 13.43 -19.49 17.18
N THR A 70 13.92 -20.70 16.93
CA THR A 70 14.62 -21.53 17.93
C THR A 70 16.10 -21.70 17.55
N PRO A 71 17.08 -21.56 18.45
CA PRO A 71 18.48 -21.87 18.13
C PRO A 71 18.72 -23.37 17.96
N ASP A 72 19.54 -23.76 16.99
CA ASP A 72 20.01 -25.14 16.77
C ASP A 72 21.43 -25.34 17.34
N GLU A 73 21.57 -26.28 18.29
CA GLU A 73 22.83 -26.55 18.99
C GLU A 73 23.95 -27.16 18.11
N THR A 74 23.64 -27.58 16.88
CA THR A 74 24.60 -28.25 15.98
C THR A 74 25.16 -27.32 14.90
N THR A 75 24.39 -26.32 14.50
CA THR A 75 24.70 -25.42 13.37
C THR A 75 24.90 -23.96 13.77
N GLU A 76 24.58 -23.59 15.02
CA GLU A 76 24.58 -22.21 15.53
C GLU A 76 23.59 -21.27 14.79
N ASP A 77 22.69 -21.85 13.97
CA ASP A 77 21.63 -21.17 13.24
C ASP A 77 20.33 -21.10 14.04
N CYS A 78 19.53 -20.05 13.85
CA CYS A 78 18.13 -20.09 14.20
C CYS A 78 17.35 -20.98 13.19
N VAL A 79 16.41 -21.80 13.66
CA VAL A 79 15.62 -22.76 12.85
C VAL A 79 14.15 -22.80 13.31
N SER A 80 13.30 -23.45 12.55
CA SER A 80 11.90 -23.72 12.91
C SER A 80 11.79 -25.13 13.52
N THR A 81 11.49 -25.22 14.81
CA THR A 81 11.31 -26.51 15.52
C THR A 81 9.83 -26.83 15.81
N SER A 82 8.96 -25.81 15.76
CA SER A 82 7.53 -25.95 16.06
C SER A 82 6.63 -25.19 15.07
N GLU A 83 5.35 -25.56 15.01
CA GLU A 83 4.35 -24.72 14.32
C GLU A 83 4.17 -23.35 14.99
N ALA A 84 4.50 -23.18 16.28
CA ALA A 84 4.39 -21.87 16.94
C ALA A 84 5.39 -20.88 16.35
N ASP A 85 6.59 -21.35 16.00
CA ASP A 85 7.64 -20.56 15.34
C ASP A 85 7.17 -20.10 13.95
N CYS A 86 6.57 -21.01 13.17
CA CYS A 86 5.96 -20.64 11.89
C CYS A 86 4.80 -19.65 12.04
N ARG A 87 3.94 -19.81 13.05
CA ARG A 87 2.73 -18.99 13.27
C ARG A 87 3.01 -17.55 13.69
N VAL A 88 4.17 -17.23 14.24
CA VAL A 88 4.56 -15.83 14.54
C VAL A 88 5.17 -15.10 13.34
N SER A 89 5.36 -15.78 12.20
CA SER A 89 6.05 -15.21 11.04
C SER A 89 5.12 -14.50 10.04
N HIS A 90 5.65 -13.48 9.38
CA HIS A 90 5.05 -12.87 8.19
C HIS A 90 4.80 -13.89 7.09
N ASN A 91 5.65 -14.91 6.90
CA ASN A 91 5.34 -15.97 5.94
C ASN A 91 4.03 -16.74 6.27
N CYS A 92 3.65 -16.85 7.55
CA CYS A 92 2.34 -17.36 7.95
C CYS A 92 1.22 -16.34 7.71
N ASN A 93 1.35 -15.12 8.21
CA ASN A 93 0.33 -14.07 8.05
C ASN A 93 0.08 -13.72 6.58
N ASP A 94 1.12 -13.46 5.81
CA ASP A 94 1.05 -12.90 4.48
C ASP A 94 0.71 -14.00 3.44
N PHE A 95 1.28 -15.20 3.60
CA PHE A 95 1.24 -16.30 2.60
C PHE A 95 0.73 -17.65 3.11
N GLY A 96 0.21 -17.74 4.35
CA GLY A 96 -0.39 -18.95 4.91
C GLY A 96 0.59 -20.08 5.28
N ARG A 97 1.91 -19.80 5.35
CA ARG A 97 2.96 -20.77 5.69
C ARG A 97 3.05 -21.05 7.20
N CYS A 98 1.94 -21.49 7.78
CA CYS A 98 1.76 -21.62 9.23
C CYS A 98 2.07 -23.02 9.79
N ALA A 99 2.48 -23.99 8.96
CA ALA A 99 2.78 -25.36 9.36
C ALA A 99 4.28 -25.66 9.16
N LEU A 100 4.84 -26.53 10.00
CA LEU A 100 6.24 -26.96 9.90
C LEU A 100 6.37 -28.24 9.05
N ASP A 101 7.20 -28.20 8.01
CA ASP A 101 7.70 -29.43 7.39
C ASP A 101 8.92 -29.94 8.16
N VAL A 102 8.71 -30.98 8.96
CA VAL A 102 9.72 -31.63 9.80
C VAL A 102 10.86 -32.26 8.97
N ALA A 103 10.65 -32.55 7.68
CA ALA A 103 11.69 -33.12 6.83
C ALA A 103 12.69 -32.07 6.30
N SER A 104 12.29 -30.80 6.22
CA SER A 104 13.15 -29.69 5.77
C SER A 104 13.50 -28.68 6.87
N GLY A 105 12.78 -28.67 7.99
CA GLY A 105 12.90 -27.63 9.02
C GLY A 105 12.36 -26.28 8.57
N THR A 106 11.43 -26.24 7.61
CA THR A 106 10.91 -25.00 7.01
C THR A 106 9.40 -24.84 7.12
N CYS A 107 8.96 -23.58 7.15
CA CYS A 107 7.54 -23.23 7.22
C CYS A 107 6.84 -23.31 5.86
N VAL A 108 5.84 -24.18 5.79
CA VAL A 108 5.07 -24.56 4.61
C VAL A 108 3.58 -24.24 4.79
N VAL A 109 2.84 -24.21 3.68
CA VAL A 109 1.43 -23.83 3.67
C VAL A 109 0.57 -24.86 4.40
N GLY A 110 -0.04 -24.44 5.51
CA GLY A 110 -0.89 -25.30 6.35
C GLY A 110 -2.33 -25.42 5.84
N ARG A 111 -3.06 -26.43 6.33
CA ARG A 111 -4.48 -26.70 5.97
C ARG A 111 -5.39 -25.48 6.11
N HIS A 112 -5.14 -24.63 7.10
CA HIS A 112 -5.95 -23.43 7.40
C HIS A 112 -5.28 -22.14 6.90
N GLY A 113 -3.94 -22.11 6.86
CA GLY A 113 -3.15 -20.89 6.67
C GLY A 113 -3.51 -20.07 5.45
N CYS A 114 -3.92 -20.66 4.32
CA CYS A 114 -4.39 -19.86 3.17
C CYS A 114 -5.59 -18.98 3.53
N ARG A 115 -6.61 -19.52 4.21
CA ARG A 115 -7.84 -18.78 4.56
C ARG A 115 -7.60 -17.68 5.58
N ASP A 116 -6.64 -17.92 6.48
CA ASP A 116 -6.31 -17.00 7.57
C ASP A 116 -5.28 -15.94 7.12
N SER A 117 -4.83 -15.96 5.86
CA SER A 117 -3.76 -15.09 5.33
C SER A 117 -4.22 -13.77 4.71
N GLU A 118 -3.34 -12.77 4.73
CA GLU A 118 -3.54 -11.50 4.03
C GLU A 118 -3.65 -11.68 2.51
N ALA A 119 -2.95 -12.64 1.90
CA ALA A 119 -3.14 -12.97 0.49
C ALA A 119 -4.56 -13.51 0.17
N CYS A 120 -5.25 -14.14 1.13
CA CYS A 120 -6.68 -14.43 0.98
C CYS A 120 -7.54 -13.18 1.13
N ALA A 121 -7.38 -12.44 2.23
CA ALA A 121 -8.18 -11.25 2.53
C ALA A 121 -8.06 -10.16 1.46
N LEU A 122 -6.86 -9.94 0.91
CA LEU A 122 -6.64 -8.96 -0.15
C LEU A 122 -6.93 -9.51 -1.54
N GLN A 123 -6.33 -10.65 -1.89
CA GLN A 123 -6.18 -11.14 -3.28
C GLN A 123 -6.93 -12.46 -3.58
N ALA A 124 -7.76 -12.96 -2.65
CA ALA A 124 -8.52 -14.21 -2.79
C ALA A 124 -7.70 -15.51 -2.89
N HIS A 125 -6.43 -15.52 -2.48
CA HIS A 125 -5.63 -16.74 -2.42
C HIS A 125 -6.01 -17.63 -1.21
N CYS A 126 -7.28 -18.02 -1.10
CA CYS A 126 -7.85 -18.69 0.07
C CYS A 126 -7.80 -20.22 0.02
N THR A 127 -7.56 -20.82 -1.15
CA THR A 127 -7.62 -22.27 -1.37
C THR A 127 -6.20 -22.88 -1.45
N LEU A 128 -5.94 -23.90 -0.62
CA LEU A 128 -4.71 -24.69 -0.69
C LEU A 128 -4.75 -25.66 -1.88
N ARG A 129 -3.79 -25.53 -2.81
CA ARG A 129 -3.59 -26.44 -3.94
C ARG A 129 -2.10 -26.62 -4.22
N ASP A 130 -1.65 -27.86 -4.42
CA ASP A 130 -0.28 -28.19 -4.82
C ASP A 130 0.82 -27.52 -3.95
N GLY A 131 0.57 -27.45 -2.64
CA GLY A 131 1.46 -26.82 -1.65
C GLY A 131 1.47 -25.29 -1.64
N ARG A 132 0.49 -24.63 -2.29
CA ARG A 132 0.41 -23.18 -2.47
C ARG A 132 -0.99 -22.66 -2.20
N CYS A 133 -1.10 -21.39 -1.84
CA CYS A 133 -2.37 -20.68 -1.77
C CYS A 133 -2.74 -20.11 -3.15
N VAL A 134 -3.94 -20.43 -3.63
CA VAL A 134 -4.47 -20.03 -4.93
C VAL A 134 -5.92 -19.58 -4.80
N VAL A 135 -6.42 -18.84 -5.79
CA VAL A 135 -7.85 -18.63 -5.97
C VAL A 135 -8.48 -19.95 -6.42
N GLY A 136 -9.33 -20.54 -5.59
CA GLY A 136 -9.98 -21.83 -5.85
C GLY A 136 -11.41 -21.72 -6.38
N SER A 137 -12.15 -20.69 -5.97
CA SER A 137 -13.57 -20.53 -6.35
C SER A 137 -14.00 -19.07 -6.50
N ARG A 138 -15.30 -18.86 -6.77
CA ARG A 138 -15.92 -17.52 -6.81
C ARG A 138 -16.11 -16.92 -5.43
N GLU A 139 -16.30 -17.76 -4.42
CA GLU A 139 -16.51 -17.38 -3.02
C GLU A 139 -15.21 -16.79 -2.45
N ASP A 140 -14.06 -17.38 -2.80
CA ASP A 140 -12.74 -16.81 -2.54
C ASP A 140 -12.66 -15.37 -3.11
N CYS A 141 -13.02 -15.16 -4.38
CA CYS A 141 -13.02 -13.83 -4.99
C CYS A 141 -13.96 -12.85 -4.29
N ALA A 142 -15.20 -13.27 -4.03
CA ALA A 142 -16.25 -12.43 -3.44
C ALA A 142 -15.96 -12.00 -1.99
N GLY A 143 -15.12 -12.74 -1.26
CA GLY A 143 -14.67 -12.38 0.08
C GLY A 143 -13.47 -11.42 0.12
N SER A 144 -12.83 -11.12 -1.00
CA SER A 144 -11.57 -10.38 -1.04
C SER A 144 -11.71 -8.87 -1.24
N SER A 145 -10.72 -8.09 -0.76
CA SER A 145 -10.68 -6.63 -0.96
C SER A 145 -10.60 -6.23 -2.44
N GLU A 146 -10.02 -7.08 -3.29
CA GLU A 146 -10.02 -6.89 -4.76
C GLU A 146 -11.43 -6.89 -5.36
N CYS A 147 -12.37 -7.67 -4.78
CA CYS A 147 -13.78 -7.59 -5.15
C CYS A 147 -14.39 -6.25 -4.73
N SER A 148 -14.30 -5.85 -3.45
CA SER A 148 -14.96 -4.62 -2.97
C SER A 148 -14.35 -3.35 -3.58
N ARG A 149 -13.03 -3.31 -3.77
CA ARG A 149 -12.32 -2.13 -4.27
C ARG A 149 -12.35 -2.00 -5.79
N HIS A 150 -12.20 -3.12 -6.50
CA HIS A 150 -11.93 -3.12 -7.95
C HIS A 150 -12.95 -3.90 -8.79
N GLY A 151 -13.96 -4.53 -8.17
CA GLY A 151 -15.01 -5.27 -8.88
C GLY A 151 -14.57 -6.65 -9.37
N ASN A 152 -13.45 -7.18 -8.86
CA ASN A 152 -12.89 -8.47 -9.25
C ASN A 152 -13.64 -9.68 -8.64
N CYS A 153 -14.97 -9.59 -8.49
CA CYS A 153 -15.82 -10.53 -7.74
C CYS A 153 -16.19 -11.84 -8.48
N GLY A 154 -15.65 -12.07 -9.68
CA GLY A 154 -15.90 -13.27 -10.48
C GLY A 154 -14.64 -14.13 -10.62
N PHE A 155 -14.80 -15.45 -10.62
CA PHE A 155 -13.69 -16.39 -10.82
C PHE A 155 -13.66 -16.87 -12.27
N ALA A 156 -12.54 -16.63 -12.97
CA ALA A 156 -12.30 -17.18 -14.30
C ALA A 156 -10.82 -17.50 -14.51
N ARG A 157 -10.52 -18.64 -15.14
CA ARG A 157 -9.16 -19.07 -15.51
C ARG A 157 -8.14 -19.02 -14.34
N GLY A 158 -8.58 -19.38 -13.13
CA GLY A 158 -7.74 -19.41 -11.92
C GLY A 158 -7.44 -18.03 -11.30
N ARG A 159 -8.22 -16.99 -11.63
CA ARG A 159 -8.02 -15.62 -11.15
C ARG A 159 -9.35 -14.94 -10.83
N CYS A 160 -9.28 -13.90 -10.01
CA CYS A 160 -10.38 -12.98 -9.75
C CYS A 160 -10.41 -11.85 -10.79
N VAL A 161 -11.60 -11.58 -11.33
CA VAL A 161 -11.87 -10.68 -12.45
C VAL A 161 -13.31 -10.19 -12.39
N ALA A 162 -13.63 -9.07 -13.04
CA ALA A 162 -15.03 -8.72 -13.27
C ALA A 162 -15.60 -9.62 -14.39
N THR A 163 -16.69 -10.35 -14.13
CA THR A 163 -17.38 -11.17 -15.15
C THR A 163 -18.73 -10.60 -15.57
N ARG A 164 -19.24 -9.62 -14.82
CA ARG A 164 -20.56 -8.98 -15.01
C ARG A 164 -20.49 -7.49 -14.64
N ALA A 165 -21.28 -6.67 -15.31
CA ALA A 165 -21.34 -5.23 -15.07
C ALA A 165 -21.89 -4.84 -13.67
N GLU A 166 -22.55 -5.75 -12.93
CA GLU A 166 -22.89 -5.53 -11.51
C GLU A 166 -21.63 -5.32 -10.66
N HIS A 167 -20.60 -6.17 -10.82
CA HIS A 167 -19.42 -6.13 -9.96
C HIS A 167 -18.70 -4.77 -10.05
N CYS A 168 -18.67 -4.16 -11.25
CA CYS A 168 -18.07 -2.85 -11.43
C CYS A 168 -18.91 -1.73 -10.82
N ARG A 169 -20.24 -1.81 -10.89
CA ARG A 169 -21.13 -0.82 -10.25
C ARG A 169 -21.15 -0.88 -8.73
N GLU A 170 -20.85 -2.06 -8.16
CA GLU A 170 -20.82 -2.30 -6.72
C GLU A 170 -19.46 -1.95 -6.08
N ALA A 171 -18.41 -1.73 -6.88
CA ALA A 171 -17.04 -1.50 -6.41
C ALA A 171 -16.74 -0.04 -6.01
N GLU A 172 -15.84 0.15 -5.03
CA GLU A 172 -15.34 1.47 -4.62
C GLU A 172 -14.69 2.24 -5.78
N ALA A 173 -14.07 1.56 -6.75
CA ALA A 173 -13.53 2.20 -7.95
C ALA A 173 -14.61 2.91 -8.79
N CYS A 174 -15.86 2.43 -8.80
CA CYS A 174 -16.98 3.10 -9.46
C CYS A 174 -17.44 4.33 -8.67
N THR A 175 -17.68 4.20 -7.36
CA THR A 175 -18.13 5.34 -6.54
C THR A 175 -17.08 6.46 -6.45
N ARG A 176 -15.80 6.10 -6.34
CA ARG A 176 -14.68 7.04 -6.18
C ARG A 176 -14.07 7.56 -7.48
N SER A 177 -14.15 6.84 -8.59
CA SER A 177 -13.51 7.24 -9.87
C SER A 177 -14.36 7.07 -11.13
N GLY A 178 -15.61 6.64 -10.97
CA GLY A 178 -16.60 6.50 -12.05
C GLY A 178 -16.41 5.31 -12.98
N ARG A 179 -15.45 4.42 -12.69
CA ARG A 179 -15.12 3.20 -13.47
C ARG A 179 -16.17 2.10 -13.25
N CYS A 180 -17.36 2.32 -13.77
CA CYS A 180 -18.58 1.58 -13.43
C CYS A 180 -18.99 0.51 -14.46
N HIS A 181 -18.25 0.36 -15.55
CA HIS A 181 -18.56 -0.57 -16.65
C HIS A 181 -17.56 -1.72 -16.68
N LEU A 182 -18.02 -2.86 -17.18
CA LEU A 182 -17.15 -3.98 -17.52
C LEU A 182 -16.52 -3.70 -18.90
N MET A 183 -15.19 -3.66 -18.94
CA MET A 183 -14.41 -3.50 -20.16
C MET A 183 -13.67 -4.81 -20.49
N ASP A 184 -13.45 -5.09 -21.77
CA ASP A 184 -12.65 -6.23 -22.23
C ASP A 184 -11.14 -5.94 -22.27
N ALA A 185 -10.38 -6.80 -22.95
CA ALA A 185 -8.93 -6.70 -23.05
C ALA A 185 -8.44 -5.62 -24.03
N ASP A 186 -9.27 -5.23 -25.01
CA ASP A 186 -9.00 -4.15 -25.95
C ASP A 186 -9.48 -2.79 -25.39
N GLY A 187 -10.35 -2.83 -24.37
CA GLY A 187 -10.85 -1.68 -23.64
C GLY A 187 -12.29 -1.29 -24.02
N GLU A 188 -13.01 -2.14 -24.72
CA GLU A 188 -14.37 -1.87 -25.17
C GLU A 188 -15.43 -2.26 -24.11
N PRO A 189 -16.55 -1.51 -23.98
CA PRO A 189 -17.60 -1.82 -23.01
C PRO A 189 -18.39 -3.08 -23.40
N VAL A 190 -18.51 -4.03 -22.47
CA VAL A 190 -19.16 -5.34 -22.70
C VAL A 190 -20.11 -5.73 -21.57
N ALA A 191 -21.15 -6.51 -21.90
CA ALA A 191 -22.19 -6.88 -20.93
C ALA A 191 -21.75 -7.98 -19.94
N ALA A 192 -20.98 -8.96 -20.41
CA ALA A 192 -20.43 -10.07 -19.64
C ALA A 192 -19.20 -10.66 -20.38
N LEU A 193 -18.31 -11.36 -19.66
CA LEU A 193 -17.12 -12.00 -20.25
C LEU A 193 -16.79 -13.34 -19.60
N ASP A 194 -16.78 -14.40 -20.39
CA ASP A 194 -16.23 -15.72 -20.02
C ASP A 194 -14.69 -15.70 -19.86
N ALA A 195 -14.04 -14.69 -20.43
CA ALA A 195 -12.60 -14.48 -20.34
C ALA A 195 -12.15 -13.72 -19.07
N GLY A 196 -13.09 -13.05 -18.39
CA GLY A 196 -12.81 -12.01 -17.40
C GLY A 196 -12.50 -10.66 -18.04
N GLY A 197 -13.04 -9.59 -17.47
CA GLY A 197 -12.74 -8.20 -17.81
C GLY A 197 -12.30 -7.38 -16.59
N VAL A 198 -12.14 -6.08 -16.81
CA VAL A 198 -11.68 -5.11 -15.81
C VAL A 198 -12.68 -3.96 -15.71
N CYS A 199 -12.83 -3.40 -14.52
CA CYS A 199 -13.72 -2.26 -14.31
C CYS A 199 -13.09 -0.95 -14.80
N GLY A 200 -13.73 -0.36 -15.82
CA GLY A 200 -13.40 0.89 -16.48
C GLY A 200 -14.69 1.56 -16.94
N GLY A 201 -14.64 2.43 -17.96
CA GLY A 201 -15.86 3.03 -18.53
C GLY A 201 -16.54 4.05 -17.61
N ALA A 202 -16.84 5.23 -18.12
CA ALA A 202 -17.41 6.31 -17.31
C ALA A 202 -18.91 6.05 -17.09
N GLY A 203 -19.27 5.75 -15.84
CA GLY A 203 -20.66 5.72 -15.39
C GLY A 203 -21.27 7.13 -15.36
N ARG A 204 -22.29 7.32 -14.53
CA ARG A 204 -22.78 8.67 -14.23
C ARG A 204 -21.77 9.41 -13.36
N CYS A 205 -20.78 10.07 -13.97
CA CYS A 205 -19.75 10.83 -13.27
C CYS A 205 -20.34 11.83 -12.26
N ALA A 206 -21.48 12.45 -12.58
CA ALA A 206 -22.24 13.32 -11.68
C ALA A 206 -22.60 12.69 -10.30
N ASP A 207 -22.71 11.36 -10.21
CA ASP A 207 -23.06 10.64 -8.98
C ASP A 207 -21.81 10.16 -8.19
N THR A 208 -20.59 10.59 -8.58
CA THR A 208 -19.31 10.10 -8.01
C THR A 208 -18.63 11.08 -7.06
N ASP A 209 -17.78 10.58 -6.16
CA ASP A 209 -16.92 11.42 -5.32
C ASP A 209 -15.90 12.21 -6.16
N ALA A 210 -15.49 11.70 -7.31
CA ALA A 210 -14.61 12.43 -8.22
C ALA A 210 -15.27 13.73 -8.73
N CYS A 211 -16.55 13.68 -9.10
CA CYS A 211 -17.33 14.88 -9.42
C CYS A 211 -17.51 15.77 -8.19
N ARG A 212 -18.04 15.19 -7.11
CA ARG A 212 -18.40 15.93 -5.89
C ARG A 212 -17.22 16.67 -5.27
N VAL A 213 -16.06 16.03 -5.16
CA VAL A 213 -14.89 16.60 -4.47
C VAL A 213 -13.95 17.34 -5.43
N HIS A 214 -13.75 16.84 -6.66
CA HIS A 214 -12.72 17.33 -7.58
C HIS A 214 -13.25 17.95 -8.89
N GLY A 215 -14.56 18.03 -9.07
CA GLY A 215 -15.16 18.54 -10.30
C GLY A 215 -15.00 17.60 -11.49
N ALA A 216 -14.67 16.33 -11.27
CA ALA A 216 -14.58 15.33 -12.33
C ALA A 216 -15.97 14.80 -12.73
N CYS A 217 -16.80 15.66 -13.31
CA CYS A 217 -18.22 15.38 -13.57
C CYS A 217 -18.54 14.93 -15.00
N THR A 218 -17.56 14.92 -15.91
CA THR A 218 -17.74 14.55 -17.33
C THR A 218 -17.01 13.25 -17.67
N ALA A 219 -17.59 12.45 -18.57
CA ALA A 219 -17.00 11.21 -19.06
C ALA A 219 -15.80 11.46 -19.99
N GLY A 220 -14.65 10.88 -19.66
CA GLY A 220 -13.44 10.86 -20.48
C GLY A 220 -13.41 9.71 -21.49
N ASN A 221 -12.51 9.82 -22.48
CA ASN A 221 -12.45 8.93 -23.64
C ASN A 221 -12.02 7.48 -23.32
N ARG A 222 -11.48 7.20 -22.14
CA ARG A 222 -11.16 5.85 -21.66
C ARG A 222 -12.09 5.42 -20.51
N GLY A 223 -13.11 6.22 -20.24
CA GLY A 223 -14.03 6.00 -19.14
C GLY A 223 -13.50 6.34 -17.76
N GLU A 224 -12.47 7.18 -17.68
CA GLU A 224 -12.24 7.97 -16.48
C GLU A 224 -13.31 9.06 -16.36
N CYS A 225 -13.66 9.48 -15.14
CA CYS A 225 -14.36 10.75 -14.95
C CYS A 225 -13.31 11.88 -14.85
N VAL A 226 -13.55 12.99 -15.54
CA VAL A 226 -12.66 14.16 -15.64
C VAL A 226 -13.46 15.46 -15.58
N PRO A 227 -12.84 16.58 -15.17
CA PRO A 227 -13.41 17.89 -15.46
C PRO A 227 -13.30 18.14 -16.96
N ALA A 228 -14.36 18.63 -17.59
CA ALA A 228 -14.36 19.05 -19.00
C ALA A 228 -14.85 20.49 -19.18
N SER A 229 -15.30 21.13 -18.11
CA SER A 229 -15.84 22.49 -18.13
C SER A 229 -15.67 23.19 -16.78
N THR A 230 -15.69 24.52 -16.79
CA THR A 230 -15.76 25.35 -15.58
C THR A 230 -17.01 25.04 -14.75
N GLU A 231 -18.11 24.60 -15.37
CA GLU A 231 -19.32 24.16 -14.66
C GLU A 231 -19.09 22.88 -13.83
N ASP A 232 -18.26 21.96 -14.32
CA ASP A 232 -17.87 20.77 -13.55
C ASP A 232 -17.06 21.15 -12.31
N CYS A 233 -16.07 22.04 -12.46
CA CYS A 233 -15.28 22.56 -11.36
C CYS A 233 -16.13 23.37 -10.36
N ALA A 234 -16.98 24.26 -10.84
CA ALA A 234 -17.85 25.10 -10.02
C ALA A 234 -18.90 24.33 -9.19
N ARG A 235 -19.22 23.09 -9.58
CA ARG A 235 -20.10 22.17 -8.82
C ARG A 235 -19.40 21.45 -7.66
N SER A 236 -18.07 21.54 -7.54
CA SER A 236 -17.30 20.73 -6.61
C SER A 236 -17.12 21.36 -5.22
N GLU A 237 -17.03 20.51 -4.20
CA GLU A 237 -16.58 20.87 -2.85
C GLU A 237 -15.16 21.49 -2.90
N GLY A 238 -14.30 21.06 -3.83
CA GLY A 238 -12.98 21.67 -4.08
C GLY A 238 -13.04 23.13 -4.55
N CYS A 239 -14.03 23.52 -5.37
CA CYS A 239 -14.28 24.92 -5.68
C CYS A 239 -14.74 25.69 -4.43
N ALA A 240 -15.74 25.16 -3.70
CA ALA A 240 -16.31 25.83 -2.53
C ALA A 240 -15.33 26.00 -1.36
N LEU A 241 -14.38 25.07 -1.18
CA LEU A 241 -13.42 25.07 -0.06
C LEU A 241 -12.04 25.64 -0.43
N GLN A 242 -11.58 25.47 -1.68
CA GLN A 242 -10.20 25.79 -2.10
C GLN A 242 -10.13 26.85 -3.22
N GLY A 243 -11.27 27.41 -3.63
CA GLY A 243 -11.34 28.34 -4.77
C GLY A 243 -11.01 27.69 -6.11
N ARG A 244 -10.95 26.35 -6.19
CA ARG A 244 -10.58 25.57 -7.38
C ARG A 244 -11.73 25.46 -8.40
N CYS A 245 -12.25 26.61 -8.82
CA CYS A 245 -13.46 26.74 -9.61
C CYS A 245 -13.21 26.80 -11.12
N THR A 246 -11.98 27.02 -11.57
CA THR A 246 -11.66 27.27 -12.98
C THR A 246 -11.09 26.03 -13.65
N PHE A 247 -11.66 25.65 -14.80
CA PHE A 247 -11.19 24.50 -15.57
C PHE A 247 -9.99 24.87 -16.45
N LEU A 248 -8.90 24.11 -16.31
CA LEU A 248 -7.77 24.14 -17.23
C LEU A 248 -7.84 22.91 -18.16
N PRO A 249 -8.07 23.09 -19.48
CA PRO A 249 -7.97 21.99 -20.43
C PRO A 249 -6.52 21.49 -20.52
N PRO A 250 -6.28 20.23 -20.94
CA PRO A 250 -4.94 19.76 -21.22
C PRO A 250 -4.30 20.63 -22.32
N PRO A 251 -2.99 20.89 -22.25
CA PRO A 251 -2.31 21.69 -23.27
C PRO A 251 -2.46 21.00 -24.64
N GLU A 252 -2.79 21.79 -25.68
CA GLU A 252 -2.88 21.26 -27.04
C GLU A 252 -1.54 20.60 -27.44
N PRO A 253 -1.56 19.43 -28.11
CA PRO A 253 -0.34 18.82 -28.59
C PRO A 253 0.36 19.77 -29.57
N PRO A 254 1.69 19.95 -29.46
CA PRO A 254 2.41 20.93 -30.26
C PRO A 254 2.23 20.62 -31.74
N SER A 255 1.67 21.58 -32.50
CA SER A 255 1.45 21.42 -33.94
C SER A 255 2.74 21.02 -34.66
N GLU A 256 2.64 20.06 -35.58
CA GLU A 256 3.77 19.25 -36.10
C GLU A 256 4.85 20.04 -36.88
N SER A 257 4.71 21.35 -37.00
CA SER A 257 5.60 22.27 -37.73
C SER A 257 6.81 22.75 -36.92
N GLY A 258 6.96 22.38 -35.64
CA GLY A 258 8.00 22.90 -34.74
C GLY A 258 9.00 21.84 -34.25
N THR A 259 10.28 22.01 -34.57
CA THR A 259 11.37 21.17 -34.03
C THR A 259 11.58 21.44 -32.54
N ILE A 260 11.15 20.51 -31.67
CA ILE A 260 11.19 20.69 -30.22
C ILE A 260 12.56 20.28 -29.65
N MET A 261 13.22 21.20 -28.93
CA MET A 261 14.34 20.86 -28.05
C MET A 261 13.81 20.19 -26.78
N ALA A 262 14.22 18.95 -26.52
CA ALA A 262 13.70 18.15 -25.41
C ALA A 262 14.23 18.64 -24.04
N SER A 263 13.41 19.38 -23.30
CA SER A 263 13.71 19.84 -21.93
C SER A 263 12.46 19.97 -21.08
N SER A 264 11.79 18.85 -20.79
CA SER A 264 10.85 18.72 -19.67
C SER A 264 10.68 17.24 -19.28
N LEU A 265 10.98 16.91 -18.02
CA LEU A 265 10.80 15.56 -17.44
C LEU A 265 9.44 15.38 -16.76
N LEU A 266 8.60 16.42 -16.75
CA LEU A 266 7.22 16.34 -16.29
C LEU A 266 6.34 15.81 -17.42
N GLY A 267 5.70 14.67 -17.19
CA GLY A 267 4.72 14.10 -18.13
C GLY A 267 3.50 15.04 -18.34
N PRO A 268 2.71 14.82 -19.40
CA PRO A 268 1.59 15.69 -19.73
C PRO A 268 0.57 15.74 -18.57
N ARG A 269 0.37 16.94 -18.01
CA ARG A 269 -0.68 17.20 -17.03
C ARG A 269 -2.04 17.08 -17.74
N GLY A 270 -2.94 16.27 -17.18
CA GLY A 270 -4.30 16.11 -17.69
C GLY A 270 -5.22 17.31 -17.37
N PRO A 271 -6.48 17.28 -17.84
CA PRO A 271 -7.51 18.25 -17.43
C PRO A 271 -7.62 18.35 -15.90
N ALA A 272 -7.71 19.57 -15.37
CA ALA A 272 -7.76 19.81 -13.93
C ALA A 272 -8.59 21.05 -13.57
N CYS A 273 -9.18 21.02 -12.37
CA CYS A 273 -9.73 22.22 -11.72
C CYS A 273 -8.63 22.93 -10.94
N ILE A 274 -8.34 24.17 -11.32
CA ILE A 274 -7.32 25.01 -10.71
C ILE A 274 -7.96 26.14 -9.89
N VAL A 275 -7.19 26.72 -8.97
CA VAL A 275 -7.57 27.98 -8.33
C VAL A 275 -7.77 29.02 -9.44
N GLY A 276 -8.75 29.90 -9.27
CA GLY A 276 -9.09 30.92 -10.25
C GLY A 276 -7.90 31.80 -10.68
N GLY A 277 -8.09 32.50 -11.81
CA GLY A 277 -7.09 33.43 -12.32
C GLY A 277 -6.86 34.61 -11.36
N PRO A 278 -5.89 35.50 -11.64
CA PRO A 278 -5.68 36.70 -10.83
C PRO A 278 -6.95 37.56 -10.71
N GLU A 279 -7.81 37.57 -11.73
CA GLU A 279 -9.11 38.25 -11.75
C GLU A 279 -10.13 37.63 -10.76
N ASP A 280 -10.02 36.32 -10.48
CA ASP A 280 -10.85 35.62 -9.49
C ASP A 280 -10.35 35.90 -8.06
N CYS A 281 -9.03 35.93 -7.83
CA CYS A 281 -8.48 36.46 -6.56
C CYS A 281 -8.94 37.91 -6.36
N GLU A 282 -8.92 38.76 -7.40
CA GLU A 282 -9.32 40.17 -7.30
C GLU A 282 -10.80 40.33 -6.89
N GLN A 283 -11.70 39.44 -7.32
CA GLN A 283 -13.09 39.40 -6.83
C GLN A 283 -13.20 38.90 -5.38
N MET A 284 -12.45 37.87 -4.99
CA MET A 284 -12.41 37.39 -3.58
C MET A 284 -11.81 38.43 -2.62
N CYS A 285 -10.96 39.33 -3.13
CA CYS A 285 -10.28 40.38 -2.36
C CYS A 285 -10.94 41.76 -2.52
N ALA A 286 -12.05 41.88 -3.27
CA ALA A 286 -12.67 43.16 -3.59
C ALA A 286 -13.15 43.91 -2.33
N GLY A 287 -12.47 45.01 -1.99
CA GLY A 287 -12.75 45.82 -0.81
C GLY A 287 -11.88 45.51 0.42
N ARG A 288 -10.92 44.58 0.32
CA ARG A 288 -9.90 44.31 1.33
C ARG A 288 -8.56 44.95 0.94
N SER A 289 -7.94 45.66 1.88
CA SER A 289 -6.61 46.27 1.70
C SER A 289 -5.46 45.34 2.12
N ASP A 290 -5.79 44.24 2.79
CA ASP A 290 -4.93 43.22 3.40
C ASP A 290 -4.82 41.95 2.53
N CYS A 291 -4.89 42.12 1.21
CA CYS A 291 -4.91 41.04 0.24
C CYS A 291 -4.14 41.41 -1.04
N TRP A 292 -3.26 40.53 -1.51
CA TRP A 292 -2.40 40.77 -2.67
C TRP A 292 -2.03 39.48 -3.42
N PHE A 293 -1.91 39.59 -4.74
CA PHE A 293 -1.57 38.47 -5.62
C PHE A 293 -0.05 38.31 -5.75
N ALA A 294 0.50 37.24 -5.16
CA ALA A 294 1.92 36.90 -5.28
C ALA A 294 2.20 36.21 -6.63
N GLY A 295 2.57 36.98 -7.66
CA GLY A 295 2.99 36.44 -8.94
C GLY A 295 4.22 35.52 -8.79
N SER A 296 4.09 34.25 -9.18
CA SER A 296 5.09 33.21 -8.90
C SER A 296 6.44 33.49 -9.59
N LEU A 297 7.45 33.81 -8.78
CA LEU A 297 8.81 34.15 -9.24
C LEU A 297 9.77 32.95 -9.30
N MET A 298 9.41 31.80 -8.72
CA MET A 298 10.29 30.62 -8.54
C MET A 298 9.58 29.29 -8.82
N GLY A 299 8.65 29.25 -9.79
CA GLY A 299 8.09 28.01 -10.32
C GLY A 299 7.08 27.25 -9.45
N GLY A 300 6.63 27.84 -8.34
CA GLY A 300 5.49 27.33 -7.55
C GLY A 300 4.14 27.63 -8.23
N GLU A 301 3.09 26.90 -7.84
CA GLU A 301 1.72 27.18 -8.30
C GLU A 301 1.21 28.51 -7.70
N PRO A 302 0.44 29.33 -8.44
CA PRO A 302 -0.11 30.57 -7.92
C PRO A 302 -1.21 30.29 -6.89
N ALA A 303 -1.19 31.03 -5.77
CA ALA A 303 -2.21 30.98 -4.72
C ALA A 303 -2.52 32.40 -4.22
N CYS A 304 -3.80 32.68 -3.94
CA CYS A 304 -4.17 33.90 -3.22
C CYS A 304 -3.74 33.73 -1.74
N HIS A 305 -2.88 34.59 -1.21
CA HIS A 305 -2.45 34.56 0.19
C HIS A 305 -3.08 35.72 0.97
N VAL A 306 -3.57 35.43 2.19
CA VAL A 306 -3.97 36.45 3.17
C VAL A 306 -2.82 36.63 4.16
N ILE A 307 -2.49 37.89 4.43
CA ILE A 307 -1.41 38.30 5.34
C ILE A 307 -2.03 39.20 6.43
N ASP A 308 -1.57 39.08 7.68
CA ASP A 308 -2.05 39.93 8.78
C ASP A 308 -1.40 41.34 8.79
N ASP A 309 -1.90 42.24 9.63
CA ASP A 309 -1.37 43.62 9.80
C ASP A 309 0.12 43.67 10.25
N ASP A 310 0.74 42.52 10.55
CA ASP A 310 2.13 42.33 10.97
C ASP A 310 3.00 41.66 9.85
N ASP A 311 2.55 41.65 8.59
CA ASP A 311 3.20 41.03 7.43
C ASP A 311 3.39 39.49 7.50
N ARG A 312 2.58 38.76 8.30
CA ARG A 312 2.69 37.29 8.43
C ARG A 312 1.68 36.52 7.58
N MET A 313 2.16 35.51 6.85
CA MET A 313 1.31 34.57 6.11
C MET A 313 0.44 33.74 7.05
N LEU A 314 -0.88 33.73 6.78
CA LEU A 314 -1.83 32.88 7.47
C LEU A 314 -2.19 31.66 6.62
N VAL A 315 -2.20 30.47 7.23
CA VAL A 315 -2.63 29.22 6.58
C VAL A 315 -4.07 28.90 7.03
N PRO A 316 -5.02 28.68 6.10
CA PRO A 316 -6.38 28.29 6.45
C PRO A 316 -6.43 26.85 6.97
N LEU A 317 -7.29 26.59 7.94
CA LEU A 317 -7.63 25.25 8.41
C LEU A 317 -9.11 24.94 8.20
N ASP A 318 -9.43 23.67 8.01
CA ASP A 318 -10.73 23.14 7.52
C ASP A 318 -11.96 23.46 8.40
N ALA A 319 -11.76 24.09 9.55
CA ALA A 319 -12.79 24.47 10.51
C ALA A 319 -13.05 26.00 10.61
N GLY A 320 -12.56 26.78 9.64
CA GLY A 320 -12.83 28.23 9.57
C GLY A 320 -12.03 29.09 10.55
N GLY A 321 -10.90 28.58 11.04
CA GLY A 321 -9.93 29.31 11.86
C GLY A 321 -8.62 29.56 11.09
N LEU A 322 -7.89 30.61 11.50
CA LEU A 322 -6.55 30.93 11.02
C LEU A 322 -5.56 30.71 12.17
N LEU A 323 -4.49 29.96 11.93
CA LEU A 323 -3.37 29.79 12.88
C LEU A 323 -2.10 30.44 12.34
N ARG A 324 -1.15 30.70 13.26
CA ARG A 324 0.17 31.24 12.93
C ARG A 324 1.12 30.10 12.55
N GLY A 325 2.01 30.36 11.59
CA GLY A 325 2.99 29.36 11.13
C GLY A 325 3.93 28.88 12.24
N ASP A 326 4.18 29.73 13.25
CA ASP A 326 5.09 29.44 14.37
C ASP A 326 4.57 28.34 15.34
N ASP A 327 3.27 28.05 15.31
CA ASP A 327 2.65 27.01 16.17
C ASP A 327 2.89 25.58 15.64
N LEU A 328 3.37 25.42 14.38
CA LEU A 328 3.63 24.12 13.76
C LEU A 328 5.07 23.64 14.01
N GLY A 329 5.30 23.10 15.20
CA GLY A 329 6.62 22.61 15.67
C GLY A 329 7.18 21.38 14.93
N PHE A 330 7.63 21.56 13.68
CA PHE A 330 8.32 20.52 12.88
C PHE A 330 9.77 20.31 13.34
N GLY A 331 9.94 19.62 14.46
CA GLY A 331 11.23 19.08 14.90
C GLY A 331 11.49 17.69 14.29
N GLY A 332 12.25 17.62 13.19
CA GLY A 332 12.67 16.34 12.60
C GLY A 332 13.62 16.50 11.42
N ARG A 333 14.90 16.21 11.63
CA ARG A 333 15.87 16.07 10.53
C ARG A 333 15.75 14.67 9.94
N GLY A 334 15.63 14.59 8.63
CA GLY A 334 15.69 13.34 7.88
C GLY A 334 16.88 13.35 6.96
N ASP A 335 18.06 13.07 7.49
CA ASP A 335 19.27 12.92 6.69
C ASP A 335 19.12 11.69 5.78
N ARG A 336 19.47 11.85 4.49
CA ARG A 336 19.31 10.83 3.44
C ARG A 336 20.59 10.74 2.62
N ASP A 337 21.55 9.95 3.09
CA ASP A 337 22.68 9.55 2.27
C ASP A 337 22.24 8.47 1.27
N ILE A 338 22.46 8.74 -0.02
CA ILE A 338 22.17 7.80 -1.13
C ILE A 338 23.49 7.54 -1.85
N GLU A 339 24.26 6.56 -1.36
CA GLU A 339 25.46 6.08 -2.05
C GLU A 339 25.11 4.92 -3.01
N GLY A 340 25.12 5.22 -4.31
CA GLY A 340 24.83 4.24 -5.37
C GLY A 340 26.02 3.35 -5.73
N GLY A 341 26.24 2.28 -4.95
CA GLY A 341 27.31 1.29 -5.18
C GLY A 341 27.08 0.36 -6.37
N ALA A 342 27.28 0.83 -7.61
CA ALA A 342 27.13 0.02 -8.82
C ALA A 342 28.40 -0.78 -9.18
N SER A 343 28.40 -2.10 -8.95
CA SER A 343 29.41 -3.02 -9.50
C SER A 343 28.83 -4.41 -9.75
N GLY A 344 28.93 -4.90 -10.99
CA GLY A 344 28.28 -6.16 -11.41
C GLY A 344 28.79 -6.67 -12.76
N THR A 345 29.95 -7.34 -12.77
CA THR A 345 30.57 -7.88 -13.98
C THR A 345 29.92 -9.19 -14.43
N MET A 346 29.17 -9.16 -15.54
CA MET A 346 28.61 -10.36 -16.15
C MET A 346 29.65 -11.12 -16.99
N GLY A 347 30.20 -12.20 -16.44
CA GLY A 347 31.04 -13.15 -17.18
C GLY A 347 30.21 -14.24 -17.85
N HIS A 348 30.08 -14.21 -19.18
CA HIS A 348 29.40 -15.28 -19.93
C HIS A 348 30.29 -16.53 -20.06
N GLY A 349 29.95 -17.59 -19.31
CA GLY A 349 30.58 -18.92 -19.43
C GLY A 349 29.59 -19.97 -19.95
N THR A 350 29.58 -20.21 -21.26
CA THR A 350 28.74 -21.26 -21.87
C THR A 350 29.44 -22.61 -21.88
N LEU A 351 28.89 -23.60 -21.15
CA LEU A 351 29.33 -24.99 -21.23
C LEU A 351 28.14 -25.96 -21.25
N SER A 352 27.65 -26.27 -22.45
CA SER A 352 26.61 -27.28 -22.65
C SER A 352 27.23 -28.68 -22.74
N ILE A 353 26.92 -29.56 -21.80
CA ILE A 353 27.23 -30.99 -21.87
C ILE A 353 25.91 -31.75 -22.09
N GLY A 354 25.75 -32.41 -23.24
CA GLY A 354 24.54 -33.13 -23.59
C GLY A 354 24.47 -34.52 -22.95
N GLY A 355 23.48 -34.74 -22.08
CA GLY A 355 23.13 -36.06 -21.55
C GLY A 355 21.89 -36.62 -22.25
N ILE A 356 22.03 -37.74 -22.96
CA ILE A 356 20.91 -38.40 -23.67
C ILE A 356 20.23 -39.37 -22.70
N GLY A 357 19.08 -38.96 -22.13
CA GLY A 357 18.23 -39.82 -21.30
C GLY A 357 17.26 -40.67 -22.14
N THR A 358 17.34 -41.99 -22.03
CA THR A 358 16.43 -42.92 -22.72
C THR A 358 15.07 -43.04 -22.05
N MET A 359 13.98 -42.94 -22.80
CA MET A 359 12.62 -43.13 -22.28
C MET A 359 12.34 -44.61 -21.93
N GLY A 360 11.73 -44.84 -20.76
CA GLY A 360 11.12 -46.12 -20.39
C GLY A 360 9.60 -46.09 -20.60
N PRO A 361 8.94 -47.24 -20.85
CA PRO A 361 7.51 -47.28 -21.16
C PRO A 361 6.60 -47.06 -19.94
N LEU A 362 5.51 -46.34 -20.14
CA LEU A 362 4.42 -46.18 -19.18
C LEU A 362 3.74 -47.52 -18.88
N ARG A 363 3.41 -47.76 -17.61
CA ARG A 363 2.46 -48.81 -17.22
C ARG A 363 1.03 -48.25 -17.32
N THR A 364 0.13 -49.03 -17.89
CA THR A 364 -1.32 -48.81 -17.84
C THR A 364 -1.89 -49.49 -16.60
N GLU A 365 -2.64 -48.77 -15.78
CA GLU A 365 -3.43 -49.34 -14.68
C GLU A 365 -4.84 -49.70 -15.17
N PRO A 366 -5.50 -50.72 -14.59
CA PRO A 366 -6.88 -51.08 -14.92
C PRO A 366 -7.89 -50.08 -14.35
N PRO A 367 -9.13 -50.03 -14.86
CA PRO A 367 -10.19 -49.24 -14.26
C PRO A 367 -10.55 -49.77 -12.86
N VAL A 368 -11.05 -48.87 -12.02
CA VAL A 368 -11.68 -49.20 -10.73
C VAL A 368 -13.19 -49.34 -10.98
N ASP A 369 -13.78 -50.45 -10.53
CA ASP A 369 -15.22 -50.67 -10.62
C ASP A 369 -15.99 -49.69 -9.71
N SER A 370 -17.23 -49.37 -10.08
CA SER A 370 -18.10 -48.45 -9.35
C SER A 370 -19.02 -49.22 -8.40
N ASP A 371 -18.83 -49.08 -7.09
CA ASP A 371 -19.76 -49.59 -6.08
C ASP A 371 -21.12 -48.86 -6.15
N GLU A 372 -22.18 -49.58 -5.79
CA GLU A 372 -23.57 -49.13 -5.88
C GLU A 372 -24.08 -48.64 -4.50
N ASP A 373 -24.31 -47.33 -4.35
CA ASP A 373 -24.92 -46.77 -3.13
C ASP A 373 -26.43 -47.12 -3.05
N GLU A 374 -26.79 -48.11 -2.24
CA GLU A 374 -28.19 -48.43 -1.95
C GLU A 374 -28.86 -47.34 -1.08
N ALA A 375 -29.96 -46.77 -1.56
CA ALA A 375 -30.70 -45.74 -0.85
C ALA A 375 -31.77 -46.32 0.09
N GLU A 376 -31.41 -46.53 1.36
CA GLU A 376 -32.38 -46.87 2.40
C GLU A 376 -33.38 -45.71 2.62
N ASN A 377 -34.67 -46.02 2.54
CA ASN A 377 -35.75 -45.12 2.93
C ASN A 377 -36.23 -45.54 4.33
N ASP A 378 -36.14 -44.65 5.31
CA ASP A 378 -36.78 -44.82 6.62
C ASP A 378 -38.02 -43.93 6.74
N ASP A 379 -39.18 -44.56 6.87
CA ASP A 379 -40.47 -43.89 7.09
C ASP A 379 -40.62 -43.39 8.53
N ALA A 380 -41.35 -42.28 8.69
CA ALA A 380 -41.70 -41.73 10.00
C ALA A 380 -43.02 -42.31 10.56
N PRO A 381 -43.22 -42.28 11.89
CA PRO A 381 -44.53 -42.23 12.54
C PRO A 381 -44.95 -40.80 12.93
#